data_AF-A0A356W9D8-F1
#
_entry.id   AF-A0A356W9D8-F1
#
_cell.length_a   1.000
_cell.length_b   1.000
_cell.length_c   1.000
_cell.angle_alpha   90.00
_cell.angle_beta   90.00
_cell.angle_gamma   90.00
#
_symmetry.space_group_name_H-M   'P 1'
#
loop_
_entity.id
_entity.type
_entity.pdbx_description
1 polymer ?
#
loop_
_entity_poly.entity_id
_entity_poly.type
_entity_poly.pdbx_seq_one_letter_code
_entity_poly.pdbx_strand_id
1 'polypeptide(L)' 'MNQQFPLEATACLDRDTKVREVRSVIIDAPTTRRHRLSNTEISHQSFVHVQVTLENGVIGHGEASTLGGPRWAEESV' A
#
# COMPACT_ATOMS: atom_id res chain seq x y z
N MET A 1 -29.04 22.08 1.88
CA MET A 1 -27.94 22.75 1.16
C MET A 1 -27.31 21.71 0.25
N ASN A 2 -27.77 21.61 -0.99
CA ASN A 2 -27.21 20.67 -1.96
C ASN A 2 -26.17 21.42 -2.79
N GLN A 3 -24.90 21.21 -2.48
CA GLN A 3 -23.80 21.73 -3.28
C GLN A 3 -23.69 20.87 -4.54
N GLN A 4 -24.36 21.31 -5.61
CA GLN A 4 -24.15 20.76 -6.94
C GLN A 4 -22.76 21.19 -7.40
N PHE A 5 -21.77 20.31 -7.32
CA PHE A 5 -20.46 20.58 -7.91
C PHE A 5 -20.61 20.75 -9.43
N PRO A 6 -19.93 21.72 -10.06
CA PRO A 6 -19.97 21.88 -11.51
C PRO A 6 -19.54 20.58 -12.21
N LEU A 7 -20.28 20.15 -13.24
CA LEU A 7 -19.99 18.92 -14.01
C LEU A 7 -18.53 18.90 -14.53
N GLU A 8 -17.96 20.05 -14.87
CA GLU A 8 -16.56 20.17 -15.30
C GLU A 8 -15.55 19.93 -14.18
N ALA A 9 -15.85 20.35 -12.95
CA ALA A 9 -14.99 20.08 -11.80
C ALA A 9 -14.95 18.58 -11.49
N THR A 10 -16.10 17.90 -11.61
CA THR A 10 -16.18 16.44 -11.46
C THR A 10 -15.39 15.72 -12.56
N ALA A 11 -15.49 16.17 -13.82
CA ALA A 11 -14.72 15.61 -14.94
C ALA A 11 -13.20 15.84 -14.77
N CYS A 12 -12.80 17.00 -14.22
CA CYS A 12 -11.42 17.28 -13.87
C CYS A 12 -10.91 16.34 -12.78
N LEU A 13 -11.69 16.13 -11.72
CA LEU A 13 -11.35 15.21 -10.62
C LEU A 13 -11.25 13.78 -11.11
N ASP A 14 -12.16 13.33 -11.96
CA ASP A 14 -12.12 11.97 -12.52
C ASP A 14 -10.86 11.75 -13.35
N ARG A 15 -10.50 12.72 -14.22
CA ARG A 15 -9.23 12.68 -14.95
C ARG A 15 -8.03 12.69 -14.01
N ASP A 16 -8.02 13.57 -13.02
CA ASP A 16 -6.85 13.80 -12.17
C ASP A 16 -6.65 12.68 -11.13
N THR A 17 -7.72 11.96 -10.76
CA THR A 17 -7.68 10.83 -9.81
C THR A 17 -7.66 9.46 -10.48
N LYS A 18 -7.70 9.41 -11.81
CA LYS A 18 -7.56 8.16 -12.55
C LYS A 18 -6.18 7.56 -12.30
N VAL A 19 -6.16 6.27 -11.93
CA VAL A 19 -4.93 5.50 -11.74
C VAL A 19 -4.30 5.20 -13.10
N ARG A 20 -3.05 5.63 -13.28
CA ARG A 20 -2.24 5.41 -14.48
C ARG A 20 -1.37 4.16 -14.37
N GLU A 21 -0.72 3.96 -13.23
CA GLU A 21 0.19 2.82 -13.00
C GLU A 21 0.11 2.36 -11.54
N VAL A 22 0.20 1.05 -11.32
CA VAL A 22 0.44 0.45 -10.00
C VAL A 22 1.70 -0.40 -10.09
N ARG A 23 2.66 -0.15 -9.20
CA ARG A 23 3.90 -0.91 -9.08
C ARG A 23 4.03 -1.43 -7.65
N SER A 24 4.47 -2.67 -7.51
CA SER A 24 4.79 -3.25 -6.21
C SER A 24 6.20 -3.82 -6.19
N VAL A 25 6.86 -3.71 -5.03
CA VAL A 25 8.15 -4.33 -4.74
C VAL A 25 8.13 -4.90 -3.33
N ILE A 26 8.74 -6.07 -3.15
CA ILE A 26 8.97 -6.64 -1.81
C ILE A 26 10.24 -6.00 -1.24
N ILE A 27 10.14 -5.55 0.01
CA ILE A 27 11.25 -4.99 0.77
C ILE A 27 11.45 -5.86 2.01
N ASP A 28 12.68 -6.33 2.21
CA ASP A 28 13.11 -7.03 3.42
C ASP A 28 13.94 -6.06 4.29
N ALA A 29 13.40 -5.71 5.46
CA ALA A 29 14.09 -4.85 6.42
C ALA A 29 14.55 -5.65 7.65
N PRO A 30 15.84 -5.63 8.03
CA PRO A 30 16.29 -6.30 9.25
C PRO A 30 15.65 -5.67 10.49
N THR A 31 15.21 -6.50 11.44
CA THR A 31 14.69 -5.99 12.71
C THR A 31 15.82 -5.74 13.71
N THR A 32 15.64 -4.78 14.62
CA THR A 32 16.64 -4.47 15.67
C THR A 32 16.87 -5.63 16.64
N ARG A 33 15.86 -6.48 16.83
CA ARG A 33 15.91 -7.70 17.63
C ARG A 33 14.99 -8.76 17.03
N ARG A 34 15.29 -10.03 17.30
CA ARG A 34 14.34 -11.12 17.03
C ARG A 34 13.06 -10.90 17.82
N HIS A 35 11.94 -10.87 17.11
CA HIS A 35 10.61 -10.80 17.70
C HIS A 35 10.02 -12.21 17.76
N ARG A 36 9.91 -12.78 18.96
CA ARG A 36 9.34 -14.12 19.16
C ARG A 36 7.84 -14.04 19.42
N LEU A 37 7.09 -14.82 18.66
CA LEU A 37 5.68 -15.11 18.84
C LEU A 37 5.53 -16.56 19.33
N SER A 38 4.31 -16.98 19.67
CA SER A 38 4.06 -18.35 20.16
C SER A 38 4.32 -19.43 19.10
N ASN A 39 4.22 -19.09 17.81
CA ASN A 39 4.27 -20.03 16.69
C ASN A 39 5.36 -19.72 15.63
N THR A 40 6.06 -18.60 15.76
CA THR A 40 7.12 -18.17 14.83
C THR A 40 8.07 -17.16 15.49
N GLU A 41 9.21 -16.90 14.85
CA GLU A 41 10.10 -15.80 15.22
C GLU A 41 10.51 -15.00 13.98
N ILE A 42 10.58 -13.68 14.13
CA ILE A 42 10.82 -12.73 13.05
C ILE A 42 12.16 -12.03 13.29
N SER A 43 13.08 -12.14 12.32
CA SER A 43 14.39 -11.44 12.33
C SER A 43 14.52 -10.38 11.23
N HIS A 44 13.60 -10.42 10.26
CA HIS A 44 13.44 -9.45 9.18
C HIS A 44 11.94 -9.21 9.03
N GLN A 45 11.56 -7.95 8.86
CA GLN A 45 10.20 -7.61 8.46
C GLN A 45 10.18 -7.42 6.96
N SER A 46 9.46 -8.31 6.28
CA SER A 46 9.15 -8.18 4.87
C SER A 46 7.85 -7.39 4.71
N PHE A 47 7.79 -6.51 3.73
CA PHE A 47 6.56 -5.80 3.35
C PHE A 47 6.53 -5.52 1.85
N VAL A 48 5.33 -5.46 1.28
CA VAL A 48 5.12 -5.01 -0.09
C VAL A 48 4.96 -3.50 -0.07
N HIS A 49 5.90 -2.79 -0.70
CA HIS A 49 5.72 -1.37 -1.01
C HIS A 49 4.94 -1.23 -2.31
N VAL A 50 3.82 -0.51 -2.26
CA VAL A 50 2.97 -0.25 -3.42
C VAL A 50 3.06 1.21 -3.79
N GLN A 51 3.34 1.49 -5.06
CA GLN A 51 3.33 2.82 -5.63
C GLN A 51 2.19 2.93 -6.63
N VAL A 52 1.29 3.90 -6.44
CA VAL A 52 0.20 4.22 -7.36
C VAL A 52 0.49 5.58 -7.99
N THR A 53 0.59 5.63 -9.32
CA THR A 53 0.74 6.89 -10.04
C THR A 53 -0.59 7.25 -10.69
N LEU A 54 -1.06 8.47 -10.44
CA LEU A 54 -2.27 9.02 -11.06
C LEU A 54 -1.93 9.70 -12.40
N GLU A 55 -2.93 9.93 -13.25
CA GLU A 55 -2.75 10.59 -14.55
C GLU A 55 -2.19 12.02 -14.42
N ASN A 56 -2.53 12.74 -13.35
CA ASN A 56 -1.96 14.05 -13.05
C ASN A 56 -0.50 14.01 -12.53
N GLY A 57 0.10 12.83 -12.44
CA GLY A 57 1.48 12.62 -12.00
C GLY A 57 1.68 12.53 -10.49
N VAL A 58 0.63 12.66 -9.67
CA VAL A 58 0.73 12.42 -8.23
C VAL A 58 1.06 10.95 -7.98
N ILE A 59 1.99 10.71 -7.06
CA ILE A 59 2.42 9.38 -6.65
C ILE A 59 1.97 9.14 -5.21
N GLY A 60 1.12 8.15 -5.01
CA GLY A 60 0.74 7.62 -3.71
C GLY A 60 1.57 6.40 -3.34
N HIS A 61 1.87 6.26 -2.05
CA HIS A 61 2.58 5.11 -1.50
C HIS A 61 1.70 4.37 -0.50
N GLY A 62 1.72 3.05 -0.58
CA GLY A 62 1.03 2.14 0.34
C GLY A 62 1.95 1.01 0.79
N GLU A 63 1.57 0.34 1.85
CA GLU A 63 2.29 -0.79 2.43
C GLU A 63 1.30 -1.93 2.70
N ALA A 64 1.69 -3.16 2.32
CA ALA A 64 1.05 -4.37 2.80
C ALA A 64 2.07 -5.21 3.58
N SER A 65 1.71 -5.56 4.81
CA SER A 65 2.60 -6.21 5.78
C SER A 65 1.88 -7.33 6.51
N THR A 66 2.63 -8.37 6.85
CA THR A 66 2.16 -9.47 7.70
C THR A 66 3.11 -9.65 8.89
N LEU A 67 2.69 -10.37 9.93
CA LEU A 67 3.55 -10.73 11.06
C LEU A 67 4.13 -12.14 10.86
N GLY A 68 5.17 -12.24 10.01
CA GLY A 68 5.83 -13.52 9.74
C GLY A 68 5.07 -14.41 8.74
N GLY A 69 4.36 -13.80 7.79
CA GLY A 69 3.70 -14.48 6.68
C GLY A 69 2.43 -15.23 7.08
N PRO A 70 2.09 -16.33 6.37
CA PRO A 70 0.81 -17.01 6.50
C PRO A 70 0.67 -17.81 7.83
N ARG A 71 1.63 -17.66 8.73
CA ARG A 71 1.59 -18.18 10.10
C ARG A 71 0.75 -17.30 11.02
N TRP A 72 0.57 -16.03 10.68
CA TRP A 72 -0.24 -15.08 11.46
C TRP A 72 -1.70 -15.06 10.99
N ALA A 73 -1.92 -14.97 9.68
CA ALA A 73 -3.20 -15.00 9.00
C ALA A 73 -3.02 -15.70 7.64
N GLU A 74 -3.97 -15.61 6.72
CA GLU A 74 -3.89 -16.30 5.42
C GLU A 74 -2.95 -15.62 4.42
N GLU A 75 -2.62 -14.34 4.63
CA GLU A 75 -1.85 -13.52 3.69
C GLU A 75 -0.33 -13.64 3.90
N SER A 76 0.43 -13.40 2.84
CA SER A 76 1.90 -13.35 2.84
C SER A 76 2.42 -12.15 2.06
N VAL A 77 3.65 -11.75 2.37
CA VAL A 77 4.44 -10.81 1.55
C VAL A 77 5.18 -11.58 0.47
#